data_AF-A0A847UFR2-F1
#
_entry.id   AF-A0A847UFR2-F1
#
_cell.length_a   1.000
_cell.length_b   1.000
_cell.length_c   1.000
_cell.angle_alpha   90.00
_cell.angle_beta   90.00
_cell.angle_gamma   90.00
#
_symmetry.space_group_name_H-M   'P 1'
#
loop_
_entity.id
_entity.type
_entity.pdbx_description
1 polymer ?
#
loop_
_entity_poly.entity_id
_entity_poly.type
_entity_poly.pdbx_seq_one_letter_code
_entity_poly.pdbx_strand_id
1 'polypeptide(L)'
;MVDADQKRPLLAAALAFLSPGLGHLYLREWIRALLWFSLAMLGVSILAPEATLPAATTPEAIWTASVEMTRALSWQARGALLAVSLLSVLDAYRIATEINAAAAIEEGQQCPYCGRELDEDLDFCHWCTAELQ
;
A
#
# COMPACT_ATOMS: atom_id res chain seq x y z
N MET A 1 2.39 6.38 25.38
CA MET A 1 1.04 6.26 24.81
C MET A 1 1.22 6.04 23.33
N VAL A 2 0.55 5.05 22.72
CA VAL A 2 0.52 4.99 21.25
C VAL A 2 -0.28 6.20 20.82
N ASP A 3 0.34 7.12 20.10
CA ASP A 3 -0.34 8.29 19.58
C ASP A 3 -1.53 7.84 18.71
N ALA A 4 -2.71 8.33 19.04
CA ALA A 4 -3.95 7.81 18.46
C ALA A 4 -4.05 8.13 16.96
N ASP A 5 -3.25 9.09 16.45
CA ASP A 5 -3.31 9.51 15.05
C ASP A 5 -2.26 8.85 14.13
N GLN A 6 -1.29 8.12 14.69
CA GLN A 6 -0.31 7.38 13.87
C GLN A 6 -0.99 6.32 13.01
N LYS A 7 -0.72 6.36 11.70
CA LYS A 7 -1.17 5.34 10.76
C LYS A 7 -0.41 4.05 11.02
N ARG A 8 -1.05 2.91 10.85
CA ARG A 8 -0.42 1.59 11.09
C ARG A 8 0.17 1.04 9.78
N PRO A 9 1.50 1.07 9.57
CA PRO A 9 2.07 0.69 8.27
C PRO A 9 1.88 -0.79 7.94
N LEU A 10 1.95 -1.67 8.95
CA LEU A 10 1.68 -3.09 8.78
C LEU A 10 0.21 -3.37 8.41
N LEU A 11 -0.73 -2.57 8.93
CA LEU A 11 -2.13 -2.69 8.55
C LEU A 11 -2.35 -2.23 7.11
N ALA A 12 -1.75 -1.10 6.71
CA ALA A 12 -1.80 -0.62 5.33
C ALA A 12 -1.22 -1.66 4.35
N ALA A 13 -0.07 -2.26 4.70
CA ALA A 13 0.56 -3.34 3.93
C ALA A 13 -0.32 -4.59 3.85
N ALA A 14 -0.90 -5.03 4.97
CA ALA A 14 -1.80 -6.19 5.01
C ALA A 14 -3.06 -5.98 4.17
N LEU A 15 -3.64 -4.77 4.19
CA LEU A 15 -4.76 -4.41 3.35
C LEU A 15 -4.39 -4.39 1.86
N ALA A 16 -3.25 -3.80 1.50
CA ALA A 16 -2.74 -3.82 0.13
C ALA A 16 -2.39 -5.23 -0.37
N PHE A 17 -2.03 -6.15 0.53
CA PHE A 17 -1.80 -7.56 0.19
C PHE A 17 -3.11 -8.27 -0.14
N LEU A 18 -4.19 -7.96 0.59
CA LEU A 18 -5.51 -8.54 0.32
C LEU A 18 -6.02 -8.12 -1.06
N SER A 19 -5.86 -6.85 -1.43
CA SER A 19 -6.15 -6.36 -2.77
C SER A 19 -5.37 -5.07 -3.06
N PRO A 20 -4.69 -4.97 -4.21
CA PRO A 20 -4.02 -3.74 -4.62
C PRO A 20 -4.95 -2.53 -4.51
N GLY A 21 -4.48 -1.49 -3.82
CA GLY A 21 -5.22 -0.25 -3.58
C GLY A 21 -5.99 -0.16 -2.26
N LEU A 22 -6.29 -1.27 -1.57
CA LEU A 22 -7.00 -1.19 -0.26
C LEU A 22 -6.16 -0.52 0.83
N GLY A 23 -4.84 -0.76 0.84
CA GLY A 23 -3.93 -0.08 1.76
C GLY A 23 -3.95 1.43 1.56
N HIS A 24 -3.95 1.88 0.30
CA HIS A 24 -4.04 3.29 -0.07
C HIS A 24 -5.40 3.90 0.27
N LEU A 25 -6.50 3.15 0.13
CA LEU A 25 -7.83 3.58 0.59
C LEU A 25 -7.85 3.82 2.11
N TYR A 26 -7.24 2.94 2.90
CA TYR A 26 -7.10 3.15 4.35
C TYR A 26 -6.30 4.43 4.67
N LEU A 27 -5.23 4.68 3.91
CA LEU A 27 -4.42 5.90 4.04
C LEU A 27 -5.09 7.14 3.40
N ARG A 28 -6.27 6.98 2.77
CA ARG A 28 -7.03 8.02 2.05
C ARG A 28 -6.29 8.61 0.83
N GLU A 29 -5.36 7.85 0.27
CA GLU A 29 -4.59 8.15 -0.93
C GLU A 29 -5.35 7.72 -2.20
N TRP A 30 -6.42 8.44 -2.54
CA TRP A 30 -7.41 8.04 -3.56
C TRP A 30 -6.81 7.81 -4.96
N ILE A 31 -5.89 8.67 -5.40
CA ILE A 31 -5.27 8.55 -6.73
C ILE A 31 -4.46 7.26 -6.81
N ARG A 32 -3.65 6.98 -5.77
CA ARG A 32 -2.86 5.75 -5.71
C ARG A 32 -3.74 4.52 -5.59
N ALA A 33 -4.82 4.59 -4.81
CA ALA A 33 -5.79 3.50 -4.72
C ALA A 33 -6.38 3.15 -6.09
N LEU A 34 -6.88 4.16 -6.82
CA LEU A 34 -7.43 3.98 -8.17
C LEU A 34 -6.37 3.48 -9.15
N LEU A 35 -5.14 4.01 -9.08
CA LEU A 35 -4.03 3.60 -9.94
C LEU A 35 -3.69 2.12 -9.74
N TRP A 36 -3.45 1.69 -8.49
CA TRP A 36 -3.08 0.31 -8.19
C TRP A 36 -4.20 -0.67 -8.52
N PHE A 37 -5.44 -0.31 -8.20
CA PHE A 37 -6.60 -1.12 -8.55
C PHE A 37 -6.77 -1.25 -10.06
N SER A 38 -6.67 -0.14 -10.80
CA SER A 38 -6.79 -0.13 -12.26
C SER A 38 -5.65 -0.90 -12.92
N LEU A 39 -4.43 -0.79 -12.40
CA LEU A 39 -3.27 -1.55 -12.90
C LEU A 39 -3.47 -3.05 -12.71
N ALA A 40 -4.00 -3.48 -11.56
CA ALA A 40 -4.33 -4.88 -11.32
C ALA A 40 -5.44 -5.37 -12.27
N MET A 41 -6.52 -4.59 -12.45
CA MET A 41 -7.61 -4.92 -13.37
C MET A 41 -7.13 -4.99 -14.83
N LEU A 42 -6.35 -4.02 -15.29
CA LEU A 42 -5.75 -4.03 -16.63
C LEU A 42 -4.81 -5.21 -16.82
N GLY A 43 -4.00 -5.53 -15.80
CA GLY A 43 -3.13 -6.70 -15.80
C GLY A 43 -3.94 -7.98 -16.02
N VAL A 44 -5.02 -8.16 -15.27
CA VAL A 44 -5.93 -9.31 -15.49
C VAL A 44 -6.54 -9.26 -16.88
N SER A 45 -7.09 -8.14 -17.33
CA SER A 45 -7.76 -8.04 -18.65
C SER A 45 -6.85 -8.30 -19.84
N ILE A 46 -5.57 -7.90 -19.76
CA ILE A 46 -4.60 -8.10 -20.85
C ILE A 46 -4.00 -9.51 -20.82
N LEU A 47 -3.81 -10.06 -19.63
CA LEU A 47 -3.08 -11.33 -19.43
C LEU A 47 -4.01 -12.53 -19.25
N ALA A 48 -5.32 -12.32 -19.05
CA ALA A 48 -6.29 -13.39 -18.96
C ALA A 48 -6.43 -14.09 -20.31
N PRO A 49 -6.47 -15.43 -20.32
CA PRO A 49 -6.80 -16.16 -21.52
C PRO A 49 -8.23 -15.84 -21.97
N GLU A 50 -8.47 -15.84 -23.28
CA GLU A 50 -9.81 -15.71 -23.87
C GLU A 50 -10.64 -16.96 -23.58
N ALA A 51 -11.05 -17.10 -22.32
CA ALA A 51 -11.95 -18.16 -21.89
C ALA A 51 -13.39 -17.69 -22.11
N THR A 52 -14.19 -18.47 -22.83
CA THR A 52 -15.65 -18.34 -22.83
C THR A 52 -16.18 -18.79 -21.47
N LEU A 53 -16.09 -17.91 -20.48
CA LEU A 53 -16.72 -18.18 -19.19
C LEU A 53 -18.24 -18.19 -19.40
N PRO A 54 -18.95 -19.24 -18.96
CA PRO A 54 -20.40 -19.22 -18.93
C PRO A 54 -20.84 -18.01 -18.10
N ALA A 55 -21.97 -17.40 -18.44
CA ALA A 55 -22.52 -16.27 -17.70
C ALA A 55 -22.78 -16.69 -16.24
N ALA A 56 -21.83 -16.38 -15.35
CA ALA A 56 -21.92 -16.69 -13.94
C ALA A 56 -22.87 -15.69 -13.28
N THR A 57 -24.02 -16.16 -12.84
CA THR A 57 -25.09 -15.32 -12.25
C THR A 57 -25.26 -15.54 -10.75
N THR A 58 -24.59 -16.55 -10.16
CA THR A 58 -24.61 -16.84 -8.73
C THR A 58 -23.24 -16.56 -8.10
N PRO A 59 -23.17 -16.20 -6.80
CA PRO A 59 -21.88 -15.96 -6.13
C PRO A 59 -20.93 -17.16 -6.18
N GLU A 60 -21.46 -18.38 -6.10
CA GLU A 60 -20.68 -19.61 -6.17
C GLU A 60 -20.11 -19.82 -7.59
N ALA A 61 -20.91 -19.61 -8.63
CA ALA A 61 -20.44 -19.71 -10.01
C ALA A 61 -19.37 -18.65 -10.31
N ILE A 62 -19.53 -17.42 -9.80
CA ILE A 62 -18.55 -16.34 -9.94
C ILE A 62 -17.23 -16.72 -9.25
N TRP A 63 -17.30 -17.27 -8.04
CA TRP A 63 -16.13 -17.72 -7.30
C TRP A 63 -15.39 -18.84 -8.05
N THR A 64 -16.11 -19.89 -8.46
CA THR A 64 -15.54 -21.03 -9.18
C THR A 64 -14.88 -20.59 -10.49
N ALA A 65 -15.56 -19.75 -11.28
CA ALA A 65 -15.01 -19.18 -12.52
C ALA A 65 -13.73 -18.35 -12.26
N SER A 66 -13.71 -17.55 -11.19
CA SER A 66 -12.54 -16.74 -10.81
C SER A 66 -11.33 -17.59 -10.42
N VAL A 67 -11.56 -18.68 -9.69
CA VAL A 67 -10.50 -19.63 -9.29
C VAL A 67 -9.96 -20.38 -10.51
N GLU A 68 -10.82 -20.85 -11.40
CA GLU A 68 -10.41 -21.53 -12.63
C GLU A 68 -9.60 -20.61 -13.54
N MET A 69 -10.06 -19.36 -13.73
CA MET A 69 -9.32 -18.34 -14.48
C MET A 69 -7.92 -18.11 -13.89
N THR A 70 -7.83 -17.94 -12.57
CA THR A 70 -6.55 -17.75 -11.87
C THR A 70 -5.59 -18.94 -12.07
N ARG A 71 -6.13 -20.17 -12.09
CA ARG A 71 -5.35 -21.40 -12.35
C ARG A 71 -4.97 -21.56 -13.83
N ALA A 72 -5.70 -20.95 -14.75
CA ALA A 72 -5.41 -20.97 -16.17
C ALA A 72 -4.33 -19.95 -16.58
N LEU A 73 -4.04 -18.94 -15.74
CA LEU A 73 -3.01 -17.94 -16.04
C LEU A 73 -1.64 -18.59 -16.30
N SER A 74 -0.90 -18.05 -17.27
CA SER A 74 0.49 -18.42 -17.50
C SER A 74 1.38 -18.03 -16.31
N TRP A 75 2.57 -18.61 -16.21
CA TRP A 75 3.51 -18.27 -15.14
C TRP A 75 4.00 -16.82 -15.25
N GLN A 76 4.10 -16.27 -16.47
CA GLN A 76 4.45 -14.87 -16.70
C GLN A 76 3.34 -13.94 -16.18
N ALA A 77 2.09 -14.28 -16.46
CA ALA A 77 0.94 -13.50 -15.98
C ALA A 77 0.85 -13.50 -14.46
N ARG A 78 1.04 -14.67 -13.83
CA ARG A 78 1.11 -14.79 -12.36
C ARG A 78 2.27 -13.99 -11.79
N GLY A 79 3.44 -14.07 -12.40
CA GLY A 79 4.62 -13.30 -11.98
C GLY A 79 4.37 -11.80 -12.05
N ALA A 80 3.76 -11.31 -13.13
CA ALA A 80 3.42 -9.89 -13.30
C ALA A 80 2.41 -9.42 -12.26
N LEU A 81 1.32 -10.17 -12.02
CA LEU A 81 0.33 -9.82 -11.01
C LEU A 81 0.92 -9.83 -9.60
N LEU A 82 1.72 -10.85 -9.26
CA LEU A 82 2.43 -10.91 -7.98
C LEU A 82 3.38 -9.72 -7.80
N ALA A 83 4.11 -9.33 -8.84
CA ALA A 83 4.98 -8.16 -8.79
C ALA A 83 4.16 -6.88 -8.54
N VAL A 84 3.04 -6.68 -9.26
CA VAL A 84 2.15 -5.53 -9.04
C VAL A 84 1.61 -5.52 -7.60
N SER A 85 1.14 -6.66 -7.09
CA SER A 85 0.65 -6.77 -5.70
C SER A 85 1.75 -6.45 -4.68
N LEU A 86 2.95 -7.01 -4.83
CA LEU A 86 4.06 -6.76 -3.91
C LEU A 86 4.54 -5.30 -3.96
N LEU A 87 4.59 -4.70 -5.15
CA LEU A 87 4.91 -3.28 -5.30
C LEU A 87 3.83 -2.39 -4.65
N SER A 88 2.56 -2.73 -4.80
CA SER A 88 1.46 -2.02 -4.14
C SER A 88 1.55 -2.12 -2.61
N VAL A 89 1.88 -3.31 -2.08
CA VAL A 89 2.11 -3.53 -0.63
C VAL A 89 3.25 -2.67 -0.13
N LEU A 90 4.38 -2.68 -0.83
CA LEU A 90 5.57 -1.94 -0.46
C LEU A 90 5.32 -0.42 -0.53
N ASP A 91 4.59 0.04 -1.54
CA ASP A 91 4.18 1.43 -1.70
C ASP A 91 3.26 1.87 -0.54
N ALA A 92 2.24 1.07 -0.19
CA ALA A 92 1.35 1.36 0.93
C ALA A 92 2.11 1.43 2.27
N TYR A 93 3.06 0.52 2.49
CA TYR A 93 3.91 0.55 3.68
C TYR A 93 4.75 1.83 3.74
N ARG A 94 5.41 2.20 2.64
CA ARG A 94 6.25 3.41 2.56
C ARG A 94 5.44 4.68 2.82
N ILE A 95 4.29 4.82 2.16
CA ILE A 95 3.44 5.99 2.35
C ILE A 95 2.95 6.08 3.81
N ALA A 96 2.56 4.96 4.42
CA ALA A 96 2.19 4.97 5.83
C ALA A 96 3.35 5.42 6.75
N THR A 97 4.58 4.97 6.47
CA THR A 97 5.75 5.40 7.24
C THR A 97 6.09 6.88 7.01
N GLU A 98 5.94 7.37 5.78
CA GLU A 98 6.19 8.78 5.44
C GLU A 98 5.17 9.71 6.09
N ILE A 99 3.88 9.33 6.11
CA ILE A 99 2.84 10.08 6.81
C ILE A 99 3.16 10.21 8.30
N ASN A 100 3.58 9.11 8.94
CA ASN A 100 3.94 9.13 10.36
C ASN A 100 5.17 9.97 10.63
N ALA A 101 6.20 9.89 9.78
CA ALA A 101 7.41 10.70 9.92
C ALA A 101 7.11 12.20 9.74
N ALA A 102 6.29 12.55 8.75
CA ALA A 102 5.85 13.92 8.54
C ALA A 102 5.08 14.48 9.75
N ALA A 103 4.15 13.70 10.30
CA ALA A 103 3.42 14.09 11.51
C ALA A 103 4.36 14.27 12.71
N ALA A 104 5.30 13.35 12.93
CA ALA A 104 6.28 13.46 14.02
C ALA A 104 7.21 14.67 13.87
N ILE A 105 7.54 15.08 12.64
CA ILE A 105 8.30 16.32 12.39
C ILE A 105 7.44 17.55 12.69
N GLU A 106 6.18 17.57 12.26
CA GLU A 106 5.24 18.69 12.51
C GLU A 106 4.96 18.87 14.01
N GLU A 107 4.87 17.77 14.76
CA GLU A 107 4.72 17.75 16.21
C GLU A 107 6.02 18.06 16.96
N GLY A 108 7.14 18.28 16.25
CA GLY A 108 8.45 18.59 16.86
C GLY A 108 9.14 17.39 17.52
N GLN A 109 8.63 16.17 17.36
CA GLN A 109 9.19 14.95 17.96
C GLN A 109 10.38 14.39 17.15
N GLN A 110 10.49 14.71 15.85
CA GLN A 110 11.57 14.22 14.99
C GLN A 110 12.26 15.34 14.20
N CYS A 111 13.58 15.21 14.02
CA CYS A 111 14.38 16.16 13.27
C CYS A 111 14.13 16.04 11.75
N PRO A 112 13.79 17.11 11.03
CA PRO A 112 13.55 17.06 9.58
C PRO A 112 14.82 16.76 8.76
N TYR A 113 16.00 16.98 9.33
CA TYR A 113 17.28 16.80 8.64
C TYR A 113 17.85 15.38 8.77
N CYS A 114 17.72 14.77 9.95
CA CYS A 114 18.30 13.44 10.21
C CYS A 114 17.29 12.35 10.58
N GLY A 115 16.03 12.70 10.79
CA GLY A 115 14.93 11.77 11.08
C GLY A 115 14.97 11.11 12.46
N ARG A 116 15.84 11.56 13.37
CA ARG A 116 15.93 11.03 14.73
C ARG A 116 15.04 11.82 15.69
N GLU A 117 14.70 11.17 16.80
CA GLU A 117 13.93 11.77 17.89
C GLU A 117 14.63 13.02 18.44
N LEU A 118 13.83 14.06 18.66
CA LEU A 118 14.26 15.32 19.24
C LEU A 118 14.08 15.31 20.76
N ASP A 119 14.94 16.07 21.43
CA ASP A 119 14.80 16.35 22.85
C ASP A 119 14.08 17.70 22.97
N GLU A 120 12.91 17.72 23.58
CA GLU A 120 12.04 18.92 23.68
C GLU A 120 12.69 20.04 24.51
N ASP A 121 13.70 19.73 25.31
CA ASP A 121 14.42 20.71 26.14
C ASP A 121 15.54 21.47 25.38
N LEU A 122 15.79 21.14 24.10
CA LEU A 122 16.87 21.70 23.30
C LEU A 122 16.38 22.41 22.03
N ASP A 123 16.84 23.65 21.81
CA ASP A 123 16.56 24.44 20.59
C ASP A 123 17.33 23.95 19.33
N PHE A 124 18.04 22.83 19.45
CA PHE A 124 18.83 22.24 18.37
C PHE A 124 18.77 20.71 18.43
N CYS A 125 18.98 20.06 17.30
CA CYS A 125 19.04 18.61 17.25
C CYS A 125 20.37 18.09 17.82
N HIS A 126 20.32 17.39 18.95
CA HIS A 126 21.50 16.82 19.61
C HIS A 126 22.23 15.73 18.78
N TRP A 127 21.58 15.16 17.76
CA TRP A 127 22.18 14.12 16.91
C TRP A 127 23.02 14.66 15.77
N CYS A 128 22.52 15.65 15.04
CA CYS A 128 23.16 16.19 13.85
C CYS A 128 23.59 17.65 14.00
N THR A 129 23.38 18.25 15.18
CA THR A 129 23.70 19.65 15.51
C THR A 129 22.99 20.67 14.63
N ALA A 130 21.90 20.29 13.97
CA ALA A 130 21.08 21.22 13.20
C ALA A 130 20.30 22.15 14.14
N GLU A 131 20.30 23.45 13.83
CA GLU A 131 19.45 24.43 14.50
C GLU A 131 17.98 24.23 14.06
N LEU A 132 17.06 24.28 15.02
CA LEU A 132 15.62 24.15 14.81
C LEU A 132 15.03 25.55 15.02
N GLN A 133 14.40 26.11 13.99
CA GLN A 133 13.81 27.46 14.01
C GLN A 133 12.36 27.45 14.47
#